data_AF-A0A6L6XKR0-F1
#
_entry.id   AF-A0A6L6XKR0-F1
#
_cell.length_a   1.000
_cell.length_b   1.000
_cell.length_c   1.000
_cell.angle_alpha   90.00
_cell.angle_beta   90.00
_cell.angle_gamma   90.00
#
_symmetry.space_group_name_H-M   'P 1'
#
loop_
_entity.id
_entity.type
_entity.pdbx_description
1 polymer ?
#
loop_
_entity_poly.entity_id
_entity_poly.type
_entity_poly.pdbx_seq_one_letter_code
_entity_poly.pdbx_strand_id
1 'polypeptide(L)'
;MIGDARRAGPAHETHALVLVAADTALDGDRLGEPLARAMQDAQVGAVVRGVFAGPETIGHLAPGRLAVLAERDDRLVRRLDLLLRMLDADGVTAPRVWVEGLPETDAAVAALLDELSRG
;
A
#
# COMPACT_ATOMS: atom_id res chain seq x y z
N MET A 1 -17.93 2.00 21.97
CA MET A 1 -18.04 2.67 20.66
C MET A 1 -17.93 1.57 19.62
N ILE A 2 -19.08 1.09 19.14
CA ILE A 2 -19.16 -0.07 18.24
C ILE A 2 -19.04 0.49 16.82
N GLY A 3 -17.95 0.15 16.13
CA GLY A 3 -17.77 0.46 14.72
C GLY A 3 -18.86 -0.24 13.92
N ASP A 4 -19.57 0.55 13.13
CA ASP A 4 -20.62 0.08 12.24
C ASP A 4 -20.00 -0.89 11.22
N ALA A 5 -20.24 -2.19 11.43
CA ALA A 5 -19.88 -3.23 10.48
C ALA A 5 -20.79 -3.05 9.27
N ARG A 6 -20.39 -2.13 8.37
CA ARG A 6 -20.96 -2.03 7.03
C ARG A 6 -20.97 -3.44 6.48
N ARG A 7 -22.17 -3.98 6.26
CA ARG A 7 -22.41 -5.28 5.67
C ARG A 7 -21.51 -5.39 4.44
N ALA A 8 -20.43 -6.15 4.54
CA ALA A 8 -19.53 -6.38 3.42
C ALA A 8 -20.38 -7.05 2.33
N GLY A 9 -20.69 -6.32 1.26
CA GLY A 9 -20.87 -6.97 -0.03
C GLY A 9 -19.59 -7.74 -0.37
N PRO A 10 -19.55 -8.54 -1.44
CA PRO A 10 -18.34 -9.29 -1.79
C PRO A 10 -17.23 -8.32 -2.23
N ALA A 11 -16.52 -7.74 -1.24
CA ALA A 11 -15.40 -6.84 -1.47
C ALA A 11 -14.30 -7.57 -2.24
N HIS A 12 -14.19 -8.89 -2.06
CA HIS A 12 -13.31 -9.76 -2.83
C HIS A 12 -13.60 -9.81 -4.33
N GLU A 13 -14.82 -9.49 -4.77
CA GLU A 13 -15.18 -9.40 -6.19
C GLU A 13 -14.88 -8.00 -6.75
N THR A 14 -15.18 -6.97 -5.97
CA THR A 14 -15.20 -5.56 -6.43
C THR A 14 -13.92 -4.78 -6.12
N HIS A 15 -13.10 -5.26 -5.18
CA HIS A 15 -11.89 -4.59 -4.72
C HIS A 15 -10.68 -5.51 -4.82
N ALA A 16 -9.51 -4.89 -4.85
CA ALA A 16 -8.22 -5.55 -4.77
C ALA A 16 -7.33 -4.84 -3.76
N LEU A 17 -6.33 -5.57 -3.27
CA LEU A 17 -5.30 -5.01 -2.41
C LEU A 17 -4.10 -4.66 -3.29
N VAL A 18 -3.86 -3.37 -3.51
CA VAL A 18 -2.63 -2.91 -4.14
C VAL A 18 -1.56 -2.83 -3.07
N LEU A 19 -0.48 -3.55 -3.25
CA LEU A 19 0.64 -3.59 -2.33
C LEU A 19 1.82 -2.83 -2.92
N VAL A 20 2.41 -1.99 -2.08
CA VAL A 20 3.58 -1.18 -2.41
C VAL A 20 4.67 -1.54 -1.42
N ALA A 21 5.81 -1.99 -1.93
CA ALA A 21 7.00 -2.24 -1.14
C ALA A 21 8.18 -1.44 -1.72
N ALA A 22 8.80 -0.62 -0.88
CA ALA A 22 10.05 0.08 -1.15
C ALA A 22 11.13 -0.43 -0.21
N ASP A 23 12.36 -0.57 -0.70
CA ASP A 23 13.48 -0.93 0.15
C ASP A 23 14.00 0.31 0.89
N THR A 24 13.43 0.57 2.06
CA THR A 24 13.82 1.72 2.89
C THR A 24 15.03 1.44 3.78
N ALA A 25 15.64 0.25 3.67
CA ALA A 25 16.84 -0.12 4.43
C ALA A 25 18.13 0.25 3.69
N LEU A 26 18.14 0.19 2.35
CA LEU A 26 19.34 0.46 1.54
C LEU A 26 19.83 1.91 1.62
N ASP A 27 18.95 2.87 1.92
CA ASP A 27 19.30 4.30 2.03
C ASP A 27 19.60 4.76 3.46
N GLY A 28 19.28 3.94 4.48
CA GLY A 28 19.44 4.28 5.89
C GLY A 28 20.90 4.30 6.36
N ASP A 29 21.76 3.46 5.78
CA ASP A 29 23.15 3.20 6.23
C ASP A 29 24.09 4.44 6.13
N ARG A 30 23.58 5.58 5.65
CA ARG A 30 24.26 6.88 5.59
C ARG A 30 23.62 7.88 6.55
N LEU A 31 24.11 7.87 7.80
CA LEU A 31 23.92 8.90 8.86
C LEU A 31 22.48 9.12 9.37
N GLY A 32 22.18 8.68 10.61
CA GLY A 32 21.00 9.14 11.36
C GLY A 32 19.68 8.43 10.97
N GLU A 33 19.76 7.10 10.88
CA GLU A 33 18.85 6.14 10.25
C GLU A 33 17.33 6.27 10.49
N PRO A 34 16.80 6.60 11.68
CA PRO A 34 15.36 6.53 11.90
C PRO A 34 14.57 7.67 11.22
N LEU A 35 15.11 8.89 11.23
CA LEU A 35 14.42 10.05 10.66
C LEU A 35 14.42 9.99 9.14
N ALA A 36 15.56 9.64 8.52
CA ALA A 36 15.65 9.48 7.07
C ALA A 36 14.68 8.40 6.58
N ARG A 37 14.61 7.25 7.28
CA ARG A 37 13.66 6.19 6.97
C ARG A 37 12.20 6.62 7.13
N ALA A 38 11.88 7.35 8.19
CA ALA A 38 10.54 7.92 8.37
C ALA A 38 10.17 8.94 7.29
N MET A 39 11.13 9.74 6.82
CA MET A 39 10.92 10.68 5.71
C MET A 39 10.70 9.94 4.39
N GLN A 40 11.46 8.86 4.12
CA GLN A 40 11.26 8.03 2.94
C GLN A 40 9.90 7.32 2.98
N ASP A 41 9.51 6.77 4.13
CA ASP A 41 8.19 6.17 4.34
C ASP A 41 7.06 7.19 4.11
N ALA A 42 7.23 8.42 4.61
CA ALA A 42 6.28 9.51 4.40
C ALA A 42 6.20 9.93 2.92
N GLN A 43 7.34 9.96 2.21
CA GLN A 43 7.38 10.26 0.79
C GLN A 43 6.61 9.21 -0.02
N VAL A 44 6.86 7.92 0.24
CA VAL A 44 6.11 6.84 -0.41
C VAL A 44 4.61 6.98 -0.12
N GLY A 45 4.24 7.22 1.15
CA GLY A 45 2.84 7.45 1.53
C GLY A 45 2.20 8.64 0.81
N ALA A 46 2.94 9.73 0.61
CA ALA A 46 2.48 10.91 -0.11
C ALA A 46 2.24 10.62 -1.60
N VAL A 47 3.15 9.90 -2.26
CA VAL A 47 2.97 9.46 -3.66
C VAL A 47 1.75 8.58 -3.80
N VAL A 48 1.61 7.56 -2.95
CA VAL A 48 0.47 6.64 -2.97
C VAL A 48 -0.84 7.41 -2.77
N ARG A 49 -0.90 8.32 -1.77
CA ARG A 49 -2.08 9.16 -1.54
C ARG A 49 -2.39 10.10 -2.71
N GLY A 50 -1.37 10.59 -3.41
CA GLY A 50 -1.54 11.44 -4.60
C GLY A 50 -2.18 10.68 -5.77
N VAL A 51 -1.77 9.43 -6.00
CA VAL A 51 -2.34 8.57 -7.06
C VAL A 51 -3.73 8.05 -6.69
N PHE A 52 -3.93 7.69 -5.42
CA PHE A 52 -5.20 7.24 -4.85
C PHE A 52 -5.84 8.34 -4.00
N ALA A 53 -6.14 9.47 -4.65
CA ALA A 53 -6.70 10.66 -4.02
C ALA A 53 -8.21 10.58 -3.72
N GLY A 54 -8.85 9.44 -4.01
CA GLY A 54 -10.29 9.22 -3.84
C GLY A 54 -10.63 8.63 -2.47
N PRO A 55 -11.75 7.86 -2.38
CA PRO A 55 -12.21 7.26 -1.13
C PRO A 55 -11.40 6.02 -0.70
N GLU A 56 -10.32 5.69 -1.41
CA GLU A 56 -9.53 4.50 -1.15
C GLU A 56 -8.92 4.51 0.26
N THR A 57 -9.00 3.33 0.88
CA THR A 57 -8.37 3.11 2.19
C THR A 57 -6.90 2.78 1.97
N ILE A 58 -6.02 3.55 2.61
CA ILE A 58 -4.57 3.34 2.59
C ILE A 58 -4.11 2.96 4.00
N GLY A 59 -3.41 1.85 4.12
CA GLY A 59 -2.83 1.36 5.37
C GLY A 59 -1.32 1.20 5.26
N HIS A 60 -0.60 1.60 6.32
CA HIS A 60 0.81 1.25 6.47
C HIS A 60 0.91 -0.12 7.15
N LEU A 61 1.65 -1.04 6.54
CA LEU A 61 1.80 -2.41 7.03
C LEU A 61 3.10 -2.58 7.83
N ALA A 62 4.18 -1.99 7.31
CA ALA A 62 5.51 -1.97 7.90
C ALA A 62 6.31 -0.80 7.29
N PRO A 63 7.51 -0.46 7.78
CA PRO A 63 8.38 0.51 7.12
C PRO A 63 8.61 0.12 5.65
N GLY A 64 8.42 1.07 4.74
CA GLY A 64 8.49 0.87 3.29
C GLY A 64 7.34 0.07 2.69
N ARG A 65 6.34 -0.35 3.47
CA ARG A 65 5.24 -1.21 2.98
C ARG A 65 3.87 -0.63 3.24
N LEU A 66 3.10 -0.46 2.18
CA LEU A 66 1.75 0.07 2.21
C LEU A 66 0.79 -0.83 1.45
N ALA A 67 -0.46 -0.82 1.89
CA ALA A 67 -1.60 -1.40 1.20
C ALA A 67 -2.60 -0.31 0.83
N VAL A 68 -3.20 -0.44 -0.35
CA VAL A 68 -4.36 0.32 -0.78
C VAL A 68 -5.49 -0.63 -1.11
N LEU A 69 -6.63 -0.46 -0.45
CA LEU A 69 -7.88 -1.10 -0.83
C LEU A 69 -8.50 -0.28 -1.96
N ALA A 70 -8.41 -0.78 -3.20
CA ALA A 70 -8.86 -0.08 -4.39
C ALA A 70 -9.96 -0.86 -5.11
N GLU A 71 -10.92 -0.16 -5.71
CA GLU A 71 -11.91 -0.77 -6.60
C GLU A 71 -11.23 -1.36 -7.84
N ARG A 72 -11.74 -2.51 -8.29
CA ARG A 72 -11.39 -3.15 -9.57
C ARG A 72 -12.14 -2.43 -10.69
N ASP A 73 -11.60 -1.29 -11.11
CA ASP A 73 -12.09 -0.55 -12.26
C ASP A 73 -11.09 -0.57 -13.43
N ASP A 74 -11.55 -0.15 -14.60
CA ASP A 74 -10.72 -0.05 -15.81
C ASP A 74 -9.61 1.02 -15.71
N ARG A 75 -9.58 1.76 -14.60
CA ARG A 75 -8.58 2.81 -14.32
C ARG A 75 -7.46 2.29 -13.43
N LEU A 76 -7.64 1.17 -12.73
CA LEU A 76 -6.68 0.64 -11.79
C LEU A 76 -5.31 0.42 -12.44
N VAL A 77 -5.27 -0.22 -13.61
CA VAL A 77 -4.01 -0.43 -14.37
C VAL A 77 -3.29 0.89 -14.66
N ARG A 78 -4.01 1.92 -15.11
CA ARG A 78 -3.42 3.24 -15.37
C ARG A 78 -2.91 3.93 -14.10
N ARG A 79 -3.59 3.73 -12.97
CA ARG A 79 -3.17 4.24 -11.67
C ARG A 79 -1.90 3.53 -11.18
N LEU A 80 -1.79 2.22 -11.39
CA LEU A 80 -0.57 1.45 -11.06
C LEU A 80 0.63 1.90 -11.90
N ASP A 81 0.44 2.13 -13.20
CA ASP A 81 1.49 2.65 -14.08
C ASP A 81 1.94 4.05 -13.64
N LEU A 82 0.99 4.93 -13.29
CA LEU A 82 1.31 6.25 -12.77
C LEU A 82 2.05 6.17 -11.44
N LEU A 83 1.63 5.29 -10.53
CA LEU A 83 2.27 5.08 -9.25
C LEU A 83 3.73 4.66 -9.42
N LEU A 84 4.01 3.66 -10.25
CA LEU A 84 5.38 3.22 -10.52
C LEU A 84 6.25 4.36 -11.07
N ARG A 85 5.72 5.16 -12.00
CA ARG A 85 6.43 6.32 -12.55
C ARG A 85 6.70 7.40 -11.52
N MET A 86 5.75 7.68 -10.63
CA MET A 86 5.93 8.70 -9.58
C MET A 86 6.92 8.24 -8.52
N LEU A 87 6.87 6.97 -8.11
CA LEU A 87 7.84 6.40 -7.17
C LEU A 87 9.27 6.47 -7.74
N ASP A 88 9.44 6.14 -9.03
CA ASP A 88 10.72 6.24 -9.72
C ASP A 88 11.20 7.71 -9.84
N ALA A 89 10.31 8.63 -10.21
CA ALA A 89 10.61 10.05 -10.33
C ALA A 89 11.02 10.69 -8.98
N ASP A 90 10.44 10.23 -7.87
CA ASP A 90 10.78 10.68 -6.52
C ASP A 90 12.00 9.96 -5.93
N GLY A 91 12.69 9.13 -6.72
CA GLY A 91 13.92 8.46 -6.32
C GLY A 91 13.72 7.36 -5.28
N VAL A 92 12.54 6.76 -5.21
CA VAL A 92 12.30 5.60 -4.35
C VAL A 92 13.12 4.42 -4.85
N THR A 93 13.93 3.82 -3.99
CA THR A 93 14.81 2.72 -4.34
C THR A 93 14.03 1.42 -4.55
N ALA A 94 14.13 0.85 -5.76
CA ALA A 94 13.59 -0.45 -6.16
C ALA A 94 12.11 -0.68 -5.77
N PRO A 95 11.17 0.21 -6.16
CA PRO A 95 9.77 0.08 -5.77
C PRO A 95 9.15 -1.15 -6.44
N ARG A 96 8.42 -1.93 -5.65
CA ARG A 96 7.60 -3.05 -6.13
C ARG A 96 6.14 -2.71 -5.88
N VAL A 97 5.34 -2.83 -6.93
CA VAL A 97 3.90 -2.64 -6.87
C VAL A 97 3.24 -3.87 -7.47
N TRP A 98 2.31 -4.48 -6.74
CA TRP A 98 1.53 -5.60 -7.25
C TRP A 98 0.10 -5.56 -6.71
N VAL A 99 -0.78 -6.36 -7.33
CA VAL A 99 -2.19 -6.44 -6.98
C VAL A 99 -2.48 -7.83 -6.46
N GLU A 100 -3.06 -7.90 -5.28
CA GLU A 100 -3.51 -9.14 -4.65
C GLU A 100 -5.04 -9.18 -4.62
N GLY A 101 -5.61 -10.37 -4.77
CA GLY A 101 -7.02 -10.60 -4.49
C GLY A 101 -7.31 -10.43 -3.00
N LEU A 102 -8.47 -9.88 -2.66
CA LEU A 102 -8.89 -9.90 -1.26
C LEU A 102 -9.42 -11.30 -0.93
N PRO A 103 -9.02 -11.87 0.22
CA PRO A 103 -9.64 -13.09 0.72
C PRO A 103 -11.15 -12.91 0.96
N GLU A 104 -11.90 -14.00 0.81
CA GLU A 104 -13.36 -13.99 0.98
C GLU A 104 -13.81 -13.84 2.43
N THR A 105 -12.93 -14.09 3.40
CA THR A 105 -13.26 -14.11 4.83
C THR A 105 -12.38 -13.19 5.64
N ASP A 106 -12.96 -12.56 6.66
CA ASP A 106 -12.26 -11.66 7.59
C ASP A 106 -11.04 -12.33 8.25
N ALA A 107 -11.15 -13.61 8.59
CA ALA A 107 -10.05 -14.37 9.19
C ALA A 107 -8.86 -14.51 8.23
N ALA A 108 -9.13 -14.75 6.94
CA ALA A 108 -8.09 -14.83 5.92
C ALA A 108 -7.49 -13.45 5.60
N VAL A 109 -8.30 -12.38 5.64
CA VAL A 109 -7.79 -11.00 5.54
C VAL A 109 -6.84 -10.70 6.71
N ALA A 110 -7.21 -11.05 7.94
CA ALA A 110 -6.36 -10.84 9.10
C ALA A 110 -5.03 -11.61 8.99
N ALA A 111 -5.08 -12.87 8.54
CA ALA A 111 -3.89 -13.68 8.29
C ALA A 111 -2.98 -13.08 7.21
N LEU A 112 -3.56 -12.58 6.10
CA LEU A 112 -2.82 -11.92 5.03
C LEU A 112 -2.12 -10.65 5.53
N LEU A 113 -2.82 -9.78 6.26
CA LEU A 113 -2.23 -8.55 6.80
C LEU A 113 -1.09 -8.85 7.79
N ASP A 114 -1.28 -9.88 8.62
CA ASP A 114 -0.26 -10.36 9.56
C ASP A 114 0.98 -10.91 8.83
N GLU A 115 0.80 -11.68 7.74
CA GLU A 115 1.90 -12.12 6.87
C GLU A 115 2.65 -10.94 6.24
N LEU A 116 1.91 -9.99 5.66
CA LEU A 116 2.50 -8.82 4.98
C LEU A 116 3.24 -7.88 5.94
N SER A 117 2.83 -7.81 7.20
CA SER A 117 3.50 -7.01 8.23
C SER A 117 4.79 -7.63 8.76
N ARG A 118 4.99 -8.95 8.58
CA ARG A 118 6.16 -9.68 9.08
C ARG A 118 7.25 -9.93 8.03
N GLY A 119 6.87 -10.02 6.75
CA GLY A 119 7.81 -10.20 5.65
C GLY A 119 8.63 -8.95 5.38
#